data_AF-A0A1E8BCG3-F1
#
_entry.id   AF-A0A1E8BCG3-F1
#
_cell.length_a   1.000
_cell.length_b   1.000
_cell.length_c   1.000
_cell.angle_alpha   90.00
_cell.angle_beta   90.00
_cell.angle_gamma   90.00
#
_symmetry.space_group_name_H-M   'P 1'
#
loop_
_entity.id
_entity.type
_entity.pdbx_description
1 polymer ?
#
loop_
_entity_poly.entity_id
_entity_poly.type
_entity_poly.pdbx_seq_one_letter_code
_entity_poly.pdbx_strand_id
1 'polypeptide(L)'
;MVIKIEEIYQEILDSKRNRFPKGTWSDDQDNNLAKRVIKYLIEKVLKWDKKTILKSWKSQLIIKYKLGGLLSVKYHDSPYVMISDVYPNCFKEWEFQMTPRNYWTKEKALEALKWTIEKKERLTDNKLLEVYNVRWLSNHNLSSPCQIFWGNSPYIMINELYPDHFKEWEFKKTPSRLWTRKKALEALKWTIEERKQMNNEEIRKKISVIWFSEIGLRTPLERYWNDSPFSMINELYPGCFKEWEFQKTPKNYWTKKKALGALKWTIEEKEKLTNEELIKVYSRRWMINQRLRTPLDRFWKNSPYAMLHELYPGKFKEWELNRAPRGFWTKEKALEALKWTIEEKEKLTNEELIRVYSRRWIINQGLRTPLDRFWNKNPHAMLSELYPN
;
A
#
# COMPACT_ATOMS: atom_id res chain seq x y z
N MET A 1 11.88 -13.07 -73.64
CA MET A 1 11.73 -12.29 -72.39
C MET A 1 11.26 -13.26 -71.32
N VAL A 2 12.07 -13.53 -70.29
CA VAL A 2 11.67 -14.46 -69.21
C VAL A 2 10.70 -13.72 -68.31
N ILE A 3 9.40 -14.06 -68.39
CA ILE A 3 8.35 -13.45 -67.56
C ILE A 3 8.66 -13.74 -66.10
N LYS A 4 8.65 -12.72 -65.24
CA LYS A 4 8.94 -12.89 -63.82
C LYS A 4 7.72 -13.45 -63.09
N ILE A 5 7.94 -14.23 -62.02
CA ILE A 5 6.85 -14.83 -61.25
C ILE A 5 5.92 -13.78 -60.61
N GLU A 6 6.46 -12.61 -60.24
CA GLU A 6 5.69 -11.48 -59.69
C GLU A 6 4.76 -10.85 -60.73
N GLU A 7 5.16 -10.83 -62.02
CA GLU A 7 4.32 -10.35 -63.12
C GLU A 7 3.16 -11.32 -63.35
N ILE A 8 3.44 -12.63 -63.35
CA ILE A 8 2.40 -13.67 -63.41
C ILE A 8 1.44 -13.55 -62.23
N TYR A 9 1.97 -13.27 -61.03
CA TYR A 9 1.13 -13.08 -59.86
C TYR A 9 0.27 -11.80 -59.97
N GLN A 10 0.82 -10.70 -60.47
CA GLN A 10 0.07 -9.48 -60.71
C GLN A 10 -1.04 -9.69 -61.75
N GLU A 11 -0.80 -10.46 -62.83
CA GLU A 11 -1.86 -10.86 -63.78
C GLU A 11 -3.00 -11.63 -63.10
N ILE A 12 -2.68 -12.48 -62.11
CA ILE A 12 -3.68 -13.24 -61.35
C ILE A 12 -4.48 -12.32 -60.43
N LEU A 13 -3.82 -11.35 -59.79
CA LEU A 13 -4.50 -10.34 -58.98
C LEU A 13 -5.40 -9.44 -59.83
N ASP A 14 -4.95 -9.07 -61.03
CA ASP A 14 -5.69 -8.28 -62.03
C ASP A 14 -6.79 -9.08 -62.74
N SER A 15 -6.95 -10.38 -62.44
CA SER A 15 -7.89 -11.30 -63.11
C SER A 15 -7.66 -11.50 -64.62
N LYS A 16 -6.47 -11.15 -65.13
CA LYS A 16 -6.03 -11.45 -66.51
C LYS A 16 -5.68 -12.94 -66.67
N ARG A 17 -5.38 -13.61 -65.56
CA ARG A 17 -5.04 -15.04 -65.49
C ARG A 17 -5.74 -15.69 -64.30
N ASN A 18 -6.28 -16.89 -64.48
CA ASN A 18 -7.05 -17.56 -63.42
C ASN A 18 -6.20 -18.26 -62.34
N ARG A 19 -4.98 -18.71 -62.69
CA ARG A 19 -4.08 -19.45 -61.79
C ARG A 19 -2.65 -19.43 -62.31
N PHE A 20 -1.71 -19.76 -61.42
CA PHE A 20 -0.33 -20.03 -61.80
C PHE A 20 -0.25 -21.19 -62.80
N PRO A 21 0.75 -21.23 -63.70
CA PRO A 21 1.01 -22.37 -64.55
C PRO A 21 1.04 -23.69 -63.76
N LYS A 22 0.66 -24.79 -64.41
CA LYS A 22 0.76 -26.12 -63.77
C LYS A 22 2.24 -26.41 -63.48
N GLY A 23 2.52 -27.07 -62.35
CA GLY A 23 3.89 -27.38 -61.92
C GLY A 23 4.60 -26.24 -61.20
N THR A 24 4.15 -24.97 -61.30
CA THR A 24 4.88 -23.81 -60.75
C THR A 24 5.35 -23.98 -59.30
N TRP A 25 4.53 -24.58 -58.43
CA TRP A 25 4.93 -24.84 -57.05
C TRP A 25 5.70 -26.15 -56.92
N SER A 26 5.22 -27.24 -57.52
CA SER A 26 5.89 -28.55 -57.45
C SER A 26 7.33 -28.52 -57.98
N ASP A 27 7.61 -27.68 -58.98
CA ASP A 27 8.91 -27.55 -59.64
C ASP A 27 9.85 -26.57 -58.93
N ASP A 28 9.35 -25.74 -58.01
CA ASP A 28 10.13 -24.74 -57.25
C ASP A 28 10.89 -25.41 -56.09
N GLN A 29 11.88 -26.25 -56.38
CA GLN A 29 12.57 -27.08 -55.37
C GLN A 29 13.15 -26.26 -54.21
N ASP A 30 13.74 -25.09 -54.50
CA ASP A 30 14.38 -24.23 -53.50
C ASP A 30 13.43 -23.23 -52.81
N ASN A 31 12.12 -23.30 -53.10
CA ASN A 31 11.09 -22.35 -52.64
C ASN A 31 11.39 -20.87 -53.01
N ASN A 32 12.24 -20.61 -54.00
CA ASN A 32 12.64 -19.26 -54.36
C ASN A 32 11.47 -18.49 -54.99
N LEU A 33 10.72 -19.14 -55.88
CA LEU A 33 9.54 -18.52 -56.51
C LEU A 33 8.46 -18.25 -55.46
N ALA A 34 8.21 -19.20 -54.56
CA ALA A 34 7.30 -19.05 -53.44
C ALA A 34 7.66 -17.83 -52.58
N LYS A 35 8.92 -17.72 -52.14
CA LYS A 35 9.41 -16.60 -51.32
C LYS A 35 9.21 -15.25 -52.00
N ARG A 36 9.54 -15.16 -53.29
CA ARG A 36 9.41 -13.93 -54.07
C ARG A 36 7.94 -13.47 -54.18
N VAL A 37 7.02 -14.40 -54.45
CA VAL A 37 5.58 -14.09 -54.55
C VAL A 37 5.00 -13.65 -53.21
N ILE A 38 5.35 -14.34 -52.11
CA ILE A 38 4.87 -13.96 -50.77
C ILE A 38 5.44 -12.59 -50.37
N LYS A 39 6.74 -12.35 -50.63
CA LYS A 39 7.39 -11.05 -50.37
C LYS A 39 6.74 -9.94 -51.19
N TYR A 40 6.43 -10.19 -52.46
CA TYR A 40 5.72 -9.24 -53.32
C TYR A 40 4.32 -8.91 -52.78
N LEU A 41 3.56 -9.93 -52.35
CA LEU A 41 2.25 -9.72 -51.72
C LEU A 41 2.37 -8.80 -50.50
N ILE A 42 3.31 -9.07 -49.60
CA ILE A 42 3.43 -8.34 -48.34
C ILE A 42 3.98 -6.92 -48.55
N GLU A 43 5.03 -6.77 -49.34
CA GLU A 43 5.78 -5.51 -49.45
C GLU A 43 5.25 -4.56 -50.53
N LYS A 44 4.68 -5.10 -51.62
CA LYS A 44 4.26 -4.28 -52.77
C LYS A 44 2.74 -4.14 -52.85
N VAL A 45 2.01 -5.23 -52.67
CA VAL A 45 0.54 -5.23 -52.79
C VAL A 45 -0.11 -4.74 -51.49
N LEU A 46 0.23 -5.37 -50.36
CA LEU A 46 -0.37 -5.07 -49.06
C LEU A 46 0.33 -3.90 -48.34
N LYS A 47 1.64 -3.75 -48.56
CA LYS A 47 2.51 -2.76 -47.88
C LYS A 47 2.38 -2.85 -46.35
N TRP A 48 2.43 -4.07 -45.82
CA TRP A 48 2.22 -4.33 -44.40
C TRP A 48 3.48 -4.21 -43.57
N ASP A 49 3.31 -3.70 -42.35
CA ASP A 49 4.35 -3.72 -41.33
C ASP A 49 4.26 -5.01 -40.47
N LYS A 50 5.27 -5.22 -39.61
CA LYS A 50 5.35 -6.38 -38.72
C LYS A 50 4.08 -6.57 -37.88
N LYS A 51 3.52 -5.48 -37.35
CA LYS A 51 2.34 -5.49 -36.48
C LYS A 51 1.09 -5.94 -37.23
N THR A 52 0.92 -5.49 -38.48
CA THR A 52 -0.20 -5.88 -39.33
C THR A 52 -0.11 -7.35 -39.73
N ILE A 53 1.09 -7.84 -40.03
CA ILE A 53 1.33 -9.27 -40.31
C ILE A 53 0.86 -10.13 -39.12
N LEU A 54 1.31 -9.82 -37.90
CA LEU A 54 0.91 -10.57 -36.69
C LEU A 54 -0.60 -10.58 -36.44
N LYS A 55 -1.30 -9.51 -36.83
CA LYS A 55 -2.75 -9.36 -36.61
C LYS A 55 -3.58 -10.02 -37.71
N SER A 56 -3.13 -9.98 -38.96
CA SER A 56 -3.99 -10.23 -40.12
C SER A 56 -3.57 -11.42 -40.97
N TRP A 57 -2.36 -11.95 -40.78
CA TRP A 57 -1.87 -13.11 -41.54
C TRP A 57 -2.55 -14.41 -41.10
N LYS A 58 -3.38 -14.99 -41.98
CA LYS A 58 -4.15 -16.22 -41.74
C LYS A 58 -4.55 -16.89 -43.05
N SER A 59 -4.89 -18.18 -43.04
CA SER A 59 -5.22 -18.97 -44.24
C SER A 59 -6.29 -18.31 -45.11
N GLN A 60 -7.35 -17.75 -44.50
CA GLN A 60 -8.42 -17.04 -45.22
C GLN A 60 -7.89 -15.87 -46.07
N LEU A 61 -6.94 -15.11 -45.53
CA LEU A 61 -6.31 -14.00 -46.26
C LEU A 61 -5.48 -14.53 -47.43
N ILE A 62 -4.67 -15.56 -47.18
CA ILE A 62 -3.78 -16.16 -48.18
C ILE A 62 -4.60 -16.72 -49.35
N ILE A 63 -5.73 -17.38 -49.06
CA ILE A 63 -6.68 -17.88 -50.06
C ILE A 63 -7.33 -16.72 -50.82
N LYS A 64 -7.75 -15.66 -50.12
CA LYS A 64 -8.33 -14.44 -50.74
C LYS A 64 -7.39 -13.83 -51.79
N TYR A 65 -6.09 -13.79 -51.49
CA TYR A 65 -5.04 -13.30 -52.40
C TYR A 65 -4.50 -14.37 -53.36
N LYS A 66 -5.29 -15.41 -53.63
CA LYS A 66 -5.03 -16.44 -54.66
C LYS A 66 -3.77 -17.29 -54.42
N LEU A 67 -3.26 -17.32 -53.20
CA LEU A 67 -2.10 -18.13 -52.80
C LEU A 67 -2.48 -19.43 -52.06
N GLY A 68 -3.75 -19.84 -52.08
CA GLY A 68 -4.20 -21.07 -51.43
C GLY A 68 -3.51 -22.33 -51.96
N GLY A 69 -3.29 -22.42 -53.27
CA GLY A 69 -2.55 -23.54 -53.87
C GLY A 69 -1.09 -23.59 -53.43
N LEU A 70 -0.44 -22.43 -53.29
CA LEU A 70 0.93 -22.33 -52.77
C LEU A 70 0.98 -22.77 -51.30
N LEU A 71 0.02 -22.30 -50.49
CA LEU A 71 -0.08 -22.63 -49.07
C LEU A 71 -0.20 -24.14 -48.83
N SER A 72 -1.05 -24.82 -49.60
CA SER A 72 -1.25 -26.27 -49.45
C SER A 72 -0.05 -27.07 -49.95
N VAL A 73 0.47 -26.75 -51.15
CA VAL A 73 1.55 -27.54 -51.78
C VAL A 73 2.89 -27.40 -51.07
N LYS A 74 3.25 -26.19 -50.62
CA LYS A 74 4.59 -25.91 -50.06
C LYS A 74 4.66 -25.81 -48.55
N TYR A 75 3.55 -25.45 -47.92
CA TYR A 75 3.56 -25.07 -46.51
C TYR A 75 2.58 -25.90 -45.66
N HIS A 76 2.06 -27.00 -46.22
CA HIS A 76 1.16 -27.95 -45.54
C HIS A 76 0.01 -27.24 -44.80
N ASP A 77 -0.59 -26.25 -45.47
CA ASP A 77 -1.69 -25.46 -44.94
C ASP A 77 -1.36 -24.65 -43.66
N SER A 78 -0.07 -24.39 -43.39
CA SER A 78 0.40 -23.59 -42.27
C SER A 78 0.80 -22.16 -42.68
N PRO A 79 -0.01 -21.14 -42.32
CA PRO A 79 0.35 -19.73 -42.54
C PRO A 79 1.64 -19.33 -41.83
N TYR A 80 1.95 -19.93 -40.68
CA TYR A 80 3.16 -19.63 -39.92
C TYR A 80 4.41 -20.14 -40.64
N VAL A 81 4.41 -21.38 -41.14
CA VAL A 81 5.55 -21.91 -41.90
C VAL A 81 5.79 -21.06 -43.15
N MET A 82 4.71 -20.65 -43.83
CA MET A 82 4.79 -19.76 -44.99
C MET A 82 5.48 -18.42 -44.68
N ILE A 83 5.12 -17.74 -43.58
CA ILE A 83 5.72 -16.43 -43.26
C ILE A 83 7.14 -16.58 -42.68
N SER A 84 7.40 -17.65 -41.94
CA SER A 84 8.73 -17.96 -41.38
C SER A 84 9.77 -18.25 -42.46
N ASP A 85 9.35 -18.86 -43.58
CA ASP A 85 10.21 -19.14 -44.72
C ASP A 85 10.69 -17.87 -45.45
N VAL A 86 9.85 -16.82 -45.46
CA VAL A 86 10.17 -15.52 -46.07
C VAL A 86 10.95 -14.62 -45.12
N TYR A 87 10.58 -14.64 -43.83
CA TYR A 87 11.18 -13.81 -42.79
C TYR A 87 11.70 -14.70 -41.65
N PRO A 88 12.81 -15.43 -41.87
CA PRO A 88 13.34 -16.36 -40.90
C PRO A 88 13.71 -15.64 -39.60
N ASN A 89 13.35 -16.25 -38.47
CA ASN A 89 13.60 -15.73 -37.11
C ASN A 89 12.98 -14.36 -36.79
N CYS A 90 12.12 -13.82 -37.65
CA CYS A 90 11.47 -12.53 -37.41
C CYS A 90 10.22 -12.61 -36.53
N PHE A 91 9.56 -13.76 -36.52
CA PHE A 91 8.30 -13.99 -35.81
C PHE A 91 8.38 -15.26 -34.98
N LYS A 92 7.75 -15.25 -33.80
CA LYS A 92 7.41 -16.47 -33.08
C LYS A 92 5.95 -16.81 -33.33
N GLU A 93 5.66 -18.10 -33.39
CA GLU A 93 4.31 -18.60 -33.73
C GLU A 93 3.24 -18.13 -32.74
N TRP A 94 3.57 -18.04 -31.45
CA TRP A 94 2.69 -17.51 -30.40
C TRP A 94 2.43 -16.00 -30.48
N GLU A 95 3.16 -15.25 -31.31
CA GLU A 95 2.89 -13.82 -31.48
C GLU A 95 1.68 -13.55 -32.38
N PHE A 96 1.28 -14.52 -33.21
CA PHE A 96 0.10 -14.40 -34.07
C PHE A 96 -1.18 -14.55 -33.25
N GLN A 97 -2.29 -13.97 -33.73
CA GLN A 97 -3.57 -14.02 -33.00
C GLN A 97 -4.10 -15.45 -32.76
N MET A 98 -3.73 -16.40 -33.62
CA MET A 98 -4.16 -17.78 -33.54
C MET A 98 -2.96 -18.70 -33.75
N THR A 99 -2.73 -19.59 -32.80
CA THR A 99 -1.81 -20.72 -32.95
C THR A 99 -2.56 -21.92 -33.54
N PRO A 100 -1.88 -22.87 -34.22
CA PRO A 100 -2.51 -24.10 -34.68
C PRO A 100 -3.17 -24.91 -33.56
N ARG A 101 -4.06 -25.83 -33.94
CA ARG A 101 -4.63 -26.80 -32.99
C ARG A 101 -3.51 -27.64 -32.37
N ASN A 102 -3.61 -27.92 -31.07
CA ASN A 102 -2.62 -28.69 -30.29
C ASN A 102 -1.20 -28.11 -30.32
N TYR A 103 -1.05 -26.82 -30.64
CA TYR A 103 0.25 -26.16 -30.66
C TYR A 103 0.91 -26.10 -29.28
N TRP A 104 0.12 -25.75 -28.27
CA TRP A 104 0.60 -25.46 -26.92
C TRP A 104 0.98 -26.73 -26.16
N THR A 105 2.21 -26.74 -25.66
CA THR A 105 2.61 -27.58 -24.52
C THR A 105 2.89 -26.66 -23.33
N LYS A 106 3.04 -27.25 -22.13
CA LYS A 106 3.35 -26.49 -20.92
C LYS A 106 4.68 -25.73 -21.06
N GLU A 107 5.69 -26.38 -21.62
CA GLU A 107 7.04 -25.85 -21.84
C GLU A 107 7.02 -24.68 -22.82
N LYS A 108 6.33 -24.83 -23.95
CA LYS A 108 6.17 -23.74 -24.95
C LYS A 108 5.46 -22.53 -24.35
N ALA A 109 4.45 -22.76 -23.51
CA ALA A 109 3.74 -21.67 -22.86
C ALA A 109 4.63 -20.90 -21.88
N LEU A 110 5.48 -21.60 -21.11
CA LEU A 110 6.47 -20.97 -20.23
C LEU A 110 7.57 -20.25 -21.03
N GLU A 111 8.04 -20.83 -22.15
CA GLU A 111 9.00 -20.17 -23.05
C GLU A 111 8.42 -18.87 -23.63
N ALA A 112 7.18 -18.92 -24.12
CA ALA A 112 6.49 -17.76 -24.66
C ALA A 112 6.27 -16.67 -23.60
N LEU A 113 5.91 -17.07 -22.37
CA LEU A 113 5.78 -16.16 -21.24
C LEU A 113 7.13 -15.49 -20.90
N LYS A 114 8.19 -16.29 -20.73
CA LYS A 114 9.54 -15.81 -20.43
C LYS A 114 10.05 -14.84 -21.48
N TRP A 115 9.93 -15.20 -22.75
CA TRP A 115 10.33 -14.34 -23.86
C TRP A 115 9.52 -13.04 -23.89
N THR A 116 8.22 -13.10 -23.60
CA THR A 116 7.37 -11.91 -23.56
C THR A 116 7.80 -10.95 -22.46
N ILE A 117 8.06 -11.47 -21.25
CA ILE A 117 8.51 -10.67 -20.10
C ILE A 117 9.92 -10.11 -20.34
N GLU A 118 10.89 -10.96 -20.67
CA GLU A 118 12.31 -10.60 -20.65
C GLU A 118 12.80 -9.95 -21.94
N LYS A 119 12.28 -10.35 -23.10
CA LYS A 119 12.80 -9.93 -24.42
C LYS A 119 11.91 -8.93 -25.11
N LYS A 120 10.59 -9.19 -25.14
CA LYS A 120 9.62 -8.33 -25.83
C LYS A 120 9.31 -7.07 -25.04
N GLU A 121 8.90 -7.21 -23.78
CA GLU A 121 8.52 -6.07 -22.94
C GLU A 121 9.64 -5.59 -22.02
N ARG A 122 10.65 -6.43 -21.74
CA ARG A 122 11.78 -6.14 -20.84
C ARG A 122 11.31 -5.60 -19.49
N LEU A 123 10.33 -6.28 -18.91
CA LEU A 123 9.71 -5.85 -17.65
C LEU A 123 10.69 -6.07 -16.48
N THR A 124 10.78 -5.06 -15.62
CA THR A 124 11.35 -5.22 -14.28
C THR A 124 10.32 -5.88 -13.36
N ASP A 125 10.78 -6.50 -12.26
CA ASP A 125 9.92 -7.13 -11.26
C ASP A 125 8.79 -6.20 -10.78
N ASN A 126 9.12 -4.96 -10.44
CA ASN A 126 8.14 -3.95 -10.02
C ASN A 126 7.09 -3.71 -11.10
N LYS A 127 7.50 -3.63 -12.37
CA LYS A 127 6.56 -3.40 -13.46
C LYS A 127 5.69 -4.63 -13.71
N LEU A 128 6.26 -5.81 -13.61
CA LEU A 128 5.56 -7.08 -13.73
C LEU A 128 4.46 -7.20 -12.67
N LEU A 129 4.76 -6.90 -11.40
CA LEU A 129 3.77 -6.89 -10.31
C LEU A 129 2.59 -5.94 -10.56
N GLU A 130 2.81 -4.84 -11.29
CA GLU A 130 1.76 -3.88 -11.63
C GLU A 130 0.84 -4.34 -12.78
N VAL A 131 1.43 -4.91 -13.83
CA VAL A 131 0.73 -5.14 -15.11
C VAL A 131 0.26 -6.58 -15.27
N TYR A 132 0.97 -7.55 -14.68
CA TYR A 132 0.73 -8.97 -14.89
C TYR A 132 -0.60 -9.42 -14.27
N ASN A 133 -1.51 -9.86 -15.13
CA ASN A 133 -2.82 -10.41 -14.77
C ASN A 133 -3.45 -11.12 -15.99
N VAL A 134 -4.65 -11.67 -15.84
CA VAL A 134 -5.38 -12.36 -16.92
C VAL A 134 -5.50 -11.49 -18.19
N ARG A 135 -5.76 -10.18 -18.07
CA ARG A 135 -5.88 -9.29 -19.23
C ARG A 135 -4.55 -9.08 -19.92
N TRP A 136 -3.45 -8.96 -19.17
CA TRP A 136 -2.11 -8.89 -19.74
C TRP A 136 -1.80 -10.18 -20.52
N LEU A 137 -2.08 -11.35 -19.95
CA LEU A 137 -1.95 -12.63 -20.67
C LEU A 137 -2.81 -12.67 -21.95
N SER A 138 -4.06 -12.22 -21.91
CA SER A 138 -4.92 -12.13 -23.10
C SER A 138 -4.34 -11.22 -24.18
N ASN A 139 -3.79 -10.06 -23.81
CA ASN A 139 -3.17 -9.12 -24.76
C ASN A 139 -1.93 -9.70 -25.46
N HIS A 140 -1.30 -10.72 -24.86
CA HIS A 140 -0.14 -11.41 -25.40
C HIS A 140 -0.45 -12.81 -25.94
N ASN A 141 -1.73 -13.14 -26.17
CA ASN A 141 -2.19 -14.44 -26.66
C ASN A 141 -1.82 -15.63 -25.76
N LEU A 142 -1.58 -15.38 -24.47
CA LEU A 142 -1.21 -16.40 -23.47
C LEU A 142 -2.38 -16.82 -22.57
N SER A 143 -3.60 -16.30 -22.79
CA SER A 143 -4.78 -16.68 -22.00
C SER A 143 -5.18 -18.14 -22.22
N SER A 144 -5.14 -18.62 -23.46
CA SER A 144 -5.47 -20.02 -23.79
C SER A 144 -4.54 -21.03 -23.11
N PRO A 145 -3.21 -20.94 -23.23
CA PRO A 145 -2.33 -21.86 -22.50
C PRO A 145 -2.44 -21.71 -20.98
N CYS A 146 -2.62 -20.49 -20.46
CA CYS A 146 -2.89 -20.27 -19.03
C CYS A 146 -4.14 -21.02 -18.55
N GLN A 147 -5.21 -21.01 -19.35
CA GLN A 147 -6.43 -21.75 -19.05
C GLN A 147 -6.21 -23.27 -19.08
N ILE A 148 -5.52 -23.77 -20.11
CA ILE A 148 -5.33 -25.22 -20.34
C ILE A 148 -4.50 -25.85 -19.22
N PHE A 149 -3.36 -25.25 -18.84
CA PHE A 149 -2.40 -25.90 -17.92
C PHE A 149 -2.41 -25.36 -16.49
N TRP A 150 -2.96 -24.15 -16.26
CA TRP A 150 -2.95 -23.49 -14.94
C TRP A 150 -4.33 -23.07 -14.47
N GLY A 151 -5.40 -23.61 -15.05
CA GLY A 151 -6.78 -23.37 -14.60
C GLY A 151 -7.18 -21.89 -14.63
N ASN A 152 -6.62 -21.13 -15.57
CA ASN A 152 -6.80 -19.67 -15.69
C ASN A 152 -6.29 -18.89 -14.46
N SER A 153 -5.26 -19.41 -13.79
CA SER A 153 -4.53 -18.73 -12.72
C SER A 153 -3.21 -18.16 -13.25
N PRO A 154 -3.13 -16.84 -13.49
CA PRO A 154 -1.88 -16.19 -13.89
C PRO A 154 -0.78 -16.40 -12.86
N TYR A 155 -1.13 -16.42 -11.55
CA TYR A 155 -0.15 -16.57 -10.49
C TYR A 155 0.53 -17.93 -10.52
N ILE A 156 -0.22 -19.03 -10.69
CA ILE A 156 0.39 -20.36 -10.75
C ILE A 156 1.33 -20.45 -11.95
N MET A 157 0.95 -19.88 -13.09
CA MET A 157 1.79 -19.84 -14.29
C MET A 157 3.11 -19.06 -14.07
N ILE A 158 3.07 -17.88 -13.44
CA ILE A 158 4.28 -17.09 -13.19
C ILE A 158 5.14 -17.68 -12.08
N ASN A 159 4.52 -18.29 -11.05
CA ASN A 159 5.24 -18.97 -9.99
C ASN A 159 5.92 -20.25 -10.50
N GLU A 160 5.37 -20.90 -11.53
CA GLU A 160 6.07 -22.01 -12.17
C GLU A 160 7.26 -21.53 -13.02
N LEU A 161 7.14 -20.37 -13.67
CA LEU A 161 8.25 -19.78 -14.41
C LEU A 161 9.37 -19.26 -13.49
N TYR A 162 9.01 -18.62 -12.39
CA TYR A 162 9.90 -18.06 -11.38
C TYR A 162 9.50 -18.57 -9.98
N PRO A 163 9.93 -19.80 -9.60
CA PRO A 163 9.56 -20.41 -8.34
C PRO A 163 9.89 -19.55 -7.13
N ASP A 164 8.88 -19.30 -6.29
CA ASP A 164 8.95 -18.59 -5.01
C ASP A 164 9.52 -17.15 -5.09
N HIS A 165 9.69 -16.61 -6.29
CA HIS A 165 10.23 -15.28 -6.52
C HIS A 165 9.22 -14.18 -6.18
N PHE A 166 7.93 -14.44 -6.40
CA PHE A 166 6.84 -13.52 -6.08
C PHE A 166 5.83 -14.18 -5.14
N LYS A 167 5.28 -13.42 -4.20
CA LYS A 167 4.07 -13.79 -3.47
C LYS A 167 2.83 -13.33 -4.22
N GLU A 168 1.79 -14.16 -4.18
CA GLU A 168 0.53 -13.90 -4.92
C GLU A 168 -0.14 -12.57 -4.57
N TRP A 169 0.03 -12.11 -3.32
CA TRP A 169 -0.51 -10.85 -2.83
C TRP A 169 0.31 -9.62 -3.21
N GLU A 170 1.50 -9.78 -3.81
CA GLU A 170 2.30 -8.65 -4.29
C GLU A 170 1.76 -8.08 -5.60
N PHE A 171 1.09 -8.91 -6.40
CA PHE A 171 0.48 -8.47 -7.66
C PHE A 171 -0.68 -7.52 -7.40
N LYS A 172 -0.75 -6.43 -8.18
CA LYS A 172 -1.78 -5.38 -8.05
C LYS A 172 -3.23 -5.91 -8.15
N LYS A 173 -3.44 -7.02 -8.88
CA LYS A 173 -4.75 -7.63 -9.09
C LYS A 173 -4.79 -9.02 -8.47
N THR A 174 -4.97 -9.06 -7.16
CA THR A 174 -5.12 -10.29 -6.39
C THR A 174 -6.59 -10.77 -6.39
N PRO A 175 -6.88 -12.04 -6.74
CA PRO A 175 -8.23 -12.58 -6.68
C PRO A 175 -8.82 -12.51 -5.27
N SER A 176 -10.08 -12.13 -5.12
CA SER A 176 -10.73 -12.06 -3.79
C SER A 176 -10.83 -13.42 -3.09
N ARG A 177 -10.84 -14.51 -3.87
CA ARG A 177 -10.86 -15.90 -3.38
C ARG A 177 -9.54 -16.33 -2.73
N LEU A 178 -8.45 -15.60 -3.01
CA LEU A 178 -7.16 -15.84 -2.40
C LEU A 178 -7.21 -15.67 -0.89
N TRP A 179 -7.91 -14.63 -0.46
CA TRP A 179 -7.82 -14.14 0.89
C TRP A 179 -8.54 -15.09 1.84
N THR A 180 -7.76 -15.69 2.74
CA THR A 180 -8.21 -16.27 3.99
C THR A 180 -7.72 -15.37 5.14
N ARG A 181 -8.33 -15.50 6.32
CA ARG A 181 -7.88 -14.76 7.51
C ARG A 181 -6.39 -14.98 7.80
N LYS A 182 -5.92 -16.24 7.71
CA LYS A 182 -4.51 -16.62 7.88
C LYS A 182 -3.59 -15.98 6.82
N LYS A 183 -3.93 -16.11 5.52
CA LYS A 183 -3.11 -15.59 4.43
C LYS A 183 -3.01 -14.06 4.45
N ALA A 184 -4.08 -13.38 4.89
CA ALA A 184 -4.07 -11.94 5.07
C ALA A 184 -3.14 -11.49 6.21
N LEU A 185 -3.08 -12.23 7.33
CA LEU A 185 -2.13 -11.97 8.41
C LEU A 185 -0.69 -12.26 7.99
N GLU A 186 -0.45 -13.34 7.24
CA GLU A 186 0.88 -13.64 6.68
C GLU A 186 1.35 -12.52 5.75
N ALA A 187 0.49 -12.06 4.85
CA ALA A 187 0.79 -10.94 3.95
C ALA A 187 1.06 -9.64 4.71
N LEU A 188 0.29 -9.36 5.76
CA LEU A 188 0.49 -8.19 6.62
C LEU A 188 1.83 -8.28 7.37
N LYS A 189 2.13 -9.44 7.97
CA LYS A 189 3.37 -9.70 8.69
C LYS A 189 4.58 -9.49 7.79
N TRP A 190 4.59 -10.15 6.63
CA TRP A 190 5.65 -10.00 5.65
C TRP A 190 5.77 -8.53 5.18
N THR A 191 4.66 -7.83 4.99
CA THR A 191 4.71 -6.41 4.60
C THR A 191 5.36 -5.53 5.67
N ILE A 192 5.02 -5.75 6.94
CA ILE A 192 5.54 -4.98 8.08
C ILE A 192 7.01 -5.31 8.34
N GLU A 193 7.35 -6.59 8.43
CA GLU A 193 8.65 -7.06 8.92
C GLU A 193 9.70 -7.12 7.80
N GLU A 194 9.34 -7.65 6.64
CA GLU A 194 10.28 -7.94 5.56
C GLU A 194 10.33 -6.79 4.55
N ARG A 195 9.17 -6.37 4.05
CA ARG A 195 9.10 -5.40 2.95
C ARG A 195 9.34 -3.96 3.39
N LYS A 196 8.73 -3.56 4.52
CA LYS A 196 8.77 -2.17 4.99
C LYS A 196 9.62 -1.98 6.25
N GLN A 197 9.99 -3.06 6.93
CA GLN A 197 10.80 -3.05 8.17
C GLN A 197 10.32 -2.00 9.18
N MET A 198 9.01 -1.96 9.41
CA MET A 198 8.38 -0.91 10.21
C MET A 198 8.58 -1.14 11.71
N ASN A 199 8.95 -0.09 12.43
CA ASN A 199 9.00 -0.13 13.88
C ASN A 199 7.62 0.16 14.53
N ASN A 200 7.52 -0.05 15.84
CA ASN A 200 6.28 0.15 16.60
C ASN A 200 5.74 1.59 16.54
N GLU A 201 6.59 2.60 16.36
CA GLU A 201 6.16 3.99 16.24
C GLU A 201 5.55 4.26 14.86
N GLU A 202 6.17 3.72 13.80
CA GLU A 202 5.65 3.80 12.45
C GLU A 202 4.33 3.07 12.29
N ILE A 203 4.17 1.91 12.92
CA ILE A 203 2.90 1.18 12.99
C ILE A 203 1.81 2.09 13.58
N ARG A 204 2.04 2.70 14.75
CA ARG A 204 1.08 3.61 15.38
C ARG A 204 0.73 4.85 14.53
N LYS A 205 1.61 5.26 13.62
CA LYS A 205 1.44 6.45 12.77
C LYS A 205 0.78 6.12 11.43
N LYS A 206 1.22 5.07 10.73
CA LYS A 206 0.83 4.78 9.34
C LYS A 206 -0.43 3.94 9.24
N ILE A 207 -0.68 3.05 10.22
CA ILE A 207 -1.76 2.08 10.12
C ILE A 207 -3.12 2.77 10.08
N SER A 208 -3.81 2.55 8.97
CA SER A 208 -5.09 3.13 8.62
C SER A 208 -5.72 2.32 7.48
N VAL A 209 -7.02 2.49 7.25
CA VAL A 209 -7.72 1.85 6.11
C VAL A 209 -7.07 2.25 4.77
N ILE A 210 -6.57 3.48 4.67
CA ILE A 210 -5.87 3.98 3.48
C ILE A 210 -4.58 3.20 3.26
N TRP A 211 -3.75 3.06 4.30
CA TRP A 211 -2.52 2.29 4.23
C TRP A 211 -2.76 0.82 3.86
N PHE A 212 -3.78 0.19 4.44
CA PHE A 212 -4.20 -1.17 4.05
C PHE A 212 -4.62 -1.27 2.58
N SER A 213 -5.17 -0.19 2.01
CA SER A 213 -5.51 -0.12 0.58
C SER A 213 -4.28 -0.01 -0.31
N GLU A 214 -3.29 0.78 0.10
CA GLU A 214 -2.01 0.96 -0.60
C GLU A 214 -1.23 -0.35 -0.71
N ILE A 215 -1.26 -1.19 0.33
CA ILE A 215 -0.57 -2.49 0.35
C ILE A 215 -1.42 -3.65 -0.19
N GLY A 216 -2.60 -3.38 -0.77
CA GLY A 216 -3.45 -4.42 -1.38
C GLY A 216 -4.25 -5.29 -0.40
N LEU A 217 -4.33 -4.90 0.88
CA LEU A 217 -5.03 -5.62 1.95
C LEU A 217 -6.41 -5.02 2.31
N ARG A 218 -6.95 -4.12 1.49
CA ARG A 218 -8.31 -3.55 1.66
C ARG A 218 -9.39 -4.64 1.74
N THR A 219 -9.36 -5.59 0.81
CA THR A 219 -10.38 -6.64 0.68
C THR A 219 -10.41 -7.59 1.89
N PRO A 220 -9.28 -8.18 2.35
CA PRO A 220 -9.31 -9.01 3.55
C PRO A 220 -9.64 -8.21 4.82
N LEU A 221 -9.20 -6.95 4.92
CA LEU A 221 -9.53 -6.07 6.05
C LEU A 221 -11.05 -5.92 6.22
N GLU A 222 -11.76 -5.66 5.12
CA GLU A 222 -13.23 -5.55 5.12
C GLU A 222 -13.90 -6.87 5.51
N ARG A 223 -13.46 -7.96 4.86
CA ARG A 223 -14.11 -9.26 4.98
C ARG A 223 -14.00 -9.87 6.37
N TYR A 224 -12.84 -9.75 7.02
CA TYR A 224 -12.54 -10.48 8.25
C TYR A 224 -12.43 -9.61 9.49
N TRP A 225 -12.23 -8.29 9.34
CA TRP A 225 -12.03 -7.36 10.45
C TRP A 225 -12.99 -6.16 10.42
N ASN A 226 -14.06 -6.21 9.62
CA ASN A 226 -15.09 -5.17 9.56
C ASN A 226 -14.50 -3.75 9.39
N ASP A 227 -13.50 -3.60 8.51
CA ASP A 227 -12.80 -2.33 8.28
C ASP A 227 -12.10 -1.74 9.51
N SER A 228 -11.66 -2.59 10.44
CA SER A 228 -10.87 -2.19 11.61
C SER A 228 -9.39 -2.52 11.43
N PRO A 229 -8.55 -1.53 11.02
CA PRO A 229 -7.08 -1.66 11.01
C PRO A 229 -6.52 -2.14 12.34
N PHE A 230 -7.08 -1.65 13.46
CA PHE A 230 -6.65 -2.05 14.79
C PHE A 230 -6.93 -3.53 15.04
N SER A 231 -8.12 -4.03 14.70
CA SER A 231 -8.47 -5.43 14.95
C SER A 231 -7.54 -6.39 14.21
N MET A 232 -7.18 -6.08 12.97
CA MET A 232 -6.23 -6.89 12.19
C MET A 232 -4.83 -6.86 12.81
N ILE A 233 -4.37 -5.70 13.27
CA ILE A 233 -3.04 -5.55 13.89
C ILE A 233 -2.95 -6.15 15.27
N ASN A 234 -4.00 -6.00 16.07
CA ASN A 234 -4.08 -6.63 17.39
C ASN A 234 -4.19 -8.15 17.28
N GLU A 235 -4.69 -8.69 16.17
CA GLU A 235 -4.63 -10.14 15.94
C GLU A 235 -3.22 -10.58 15.52
N LEU A 236 -2.52 -9.79 14.71
CA LEU A 236 -1.15 -10.09 14.31
C LEU A 236 -0.14 -9.95 15.47
N TYR A 237 -0.32 -8.92 16.31
CA TYR A 237 0.51 -8.61 17.46
C TYR A 237 -0.35 -8.45 18.73
N PRO A 238 -0.86 -9.56 19.30
CA PRO A 238 -1.76 -9.52 20.45
C PRO A 238 -1.21 -8.76 21.64
N GLY A 239 -1.95 -7.73 22.07
CA GLY A 239 -1.62 -6.95 23.27
C GLY A 239 -0.46 -5.97 23.12
N CYS A 240 0.26 -5.98 21.99
CA CYS A 240 1.39 -5.08 21.73
C CYS A 240 0.97 -3.62 21.55
N PHE A 241 -0.27 -3.39 21.11
CA PHE A 241 -0.82 -2.05 20.88
C PHE A 241 -2.19 -1.90 21.54
N LYS A 242 -2.49 -0.67 21.95
CA LYS A 242 -3.81 -0.24 22.38
C LYS A 242 -4.46 0.58 21.27
N GLU A 243 -5.77 0.47 21.14
CA GLU A 243 -6.52 1.09 20.05
C GLU A 243 -6.40 2.63 20.05
N TRP A 244 -6.27 3.26 21.23
CA TRP A 244 -6.04 4.70 21.37
C TRP A 244 -4.62 5.16 21.02
N GLU A 245 -3.67 4.23 20.84
CA GLU A 245 -2.32 4.57 20.39
C GLU A 245 -2.25 4.85 18.89
N PHE A 246 -3.30 4.59 18.11
CA PHE A 246 -3.38 4.85 16.66
C PHE A 246 -3.89 6.25 16.34
N GLN A 247 -3.70 6.75 15.11
CA GLN A 247 -3.97 8.17 14.79
C GLN A 247 -5.46 8.49 14.89
N LYS A 248 -6.30 7.50 14.58
CA LYS A 248 -7.74 7.61 14.60
C LYS A 248 -8.30 6.42 15.36
N THR A 249 -9.08 6.71 16.40
CA THR A 249 -9.97 5.72 17.02
C THR A 249 -11.28 5.67 16.26
N PRO A 250 -11.99 4.53 16.22
CA PRO A 250 -13.32 4.44 15.60
C PRO A 250 -14.33 5.46 16.12
N LYS A 251 -15.39 5.71 15.34
CA LYS A 251 -16.51 6.55 15.77
C LYS A 251 -17.12 5.95 17.04
N ASN A 252 -17.45 6.81 18.02
CA ASN A 252 -17.99 6.41 19.32
C ASN A 252 -17.11 5.47 20.16
N TYR A 253 -15.81 5.34 19.85
CA TYR A 253 -14.88 4.53 20.62
C TYR A 253 -14.81 4.96 22.10
N TRP A 254 -14.71 6.26 22.34
CA TRP A 254 -14.46 6.84 23.65
C TRP A 254 -15.70 6.83 24.54
N THR A 255 -15.54 6.23 25.72
CA THR A 255 -16.39 6.42 26.91
C THR A 255 -15.53 7.02 28.03
N LYS A 256 -16.15 7.63 29.05
CA LYS A 256 -15.41 8.14 30.22
C LYS A 256 -14.49 7.07 30.82
N LYS A 257 -15.01 5.84 31.03
CA LYS A 257 -14.24 4.70 31.57
C LYS A 257 -13.02 4.35 30.71
N LYS A 258 -13.17 4.27 29.38
CA LYS A 258 -12.05 4.01 28.47
C LYS A 258 -11.02 5.13 28.48
N ALA A 259 -11.46 6.38 28.54
CA ALA A 259 -10.58 7.53 28.58
C ALA A 259 -9.73 7.57 29.87
N LEU A 260 -10.35 7.31 31.02
CA LEU A 260 -9.63 7.20 32.30
C LEU A 260 -8.69 5.99 32.30
N GLY A 261 -9.12 4.84 31.77
CA GLY A 261 -8.26 3.67 31.62
C GLY A 261 -7.04 3.93 30.71
N ALA A 262 -7.24 4.63 29.60
CA ALA A 262 -6.16 5.02 28.69
C ALA A 262 -5.20 6.00 29.36
N LEU A 263 -5.71 6.96 30.12
CA LEU A 263 -4.89 7.89 30.90
C LEU A 263 -4.07 7.16 31.96
N LYS A 264 -4.70 6.29 32.75
CA LYS A 264 -4.05 5.46 33.77
C LYS A 264 -2.90 4.65 33.18
N TRP A 265 -3.18 3.89 32.11
CA TRP A 265 -2.18 3.09 31.42
C TRP A 265 -1.04 3.97 30.86
N THR A 266 -1.34 5.16 30.35
CA THR A 266 -0.32 6.07 29.83
C THR A 266 0.63 6.54 30.94
N ILE A 267 0.08 6.87 32.12
CA ILE A 267 0.86 7.34 33.26
C ILE A 267 1.68 6.19 33.87
N GLU A 268 1.01 5.07 34.19
CA GLU A 268 1.57 4.01 35.02
C GLU A 268 2.41 3.00 34.22
N GLU A 269 1.99 2.66 33.00
CA GLU A 269 2.60 1.56 32.23
C GLU A 269 3.51 2.08 31.11
N LYS A 270 3.04 3.06 30.34
CA LYS A 270 3.76 3.58 29.18
C LYS A 270 4.93 4.49 29.58
N GLU A 271 4.62 5.54 30.35
CA GLU A 271 5.61 6.55 30.73
C GLU A 271 6.20 6.28 32.13
N LYS A 272 5.52 5.45 32.95
CA LYS A 272 5.95 5.07 34.31
C LYS A 272 6.29 6.28 35.19
N LEU A 273 5.48 7.34 35.10
CA LEU A 273 5.73 8.61 35.76
C LEU A 273 5.50 8.50 37.27
N THR A 274 6.43 9.03 38.06
CA THR A 274 6.17 9.29 39.48
C THR A 274 5.18 10.45 39.63
N ASN A 275 4.64 10.65 40.84
CA ASN A 275 3.75 11.78 41.10
C ASN A 275 4.44 13.12 40.82
N GLU A 276 5.71 13.26 41.21
CA GLU A 276 6.51 14.48 41.04
C GLU A 276 6.80 14.77 39.56
N GLU A 277 7.09 13.73 38.77
CA GLU A 277 7.32 13.84 37.34
C GLU A 277 6.02 14.16 36.60
N LEU A 278 4.93 13.47 36.96
CA LEU A 278 3.62 13.68 36.39
C LEU A 278 3.20 15.14 36.54
N ILE A 279 3.29 15.71 37.73
CA ILE A 279 2.94 17.11 37.99
C ILE A 279 3.68 18.09 37.05
N LYS A 280 4.96 17.82 36.76
CA LYS A 280 5.80 18.66 35.89
C LYS A 280 5.40 18.56 34.42
N VAL A 281 5.10 17.35 33.91
CA VAL A 281 4.82 17.13 32.48
C VAL A 281 3.33 17.25 32.13
N TYR A 282 2.45 16.94 33.09
CA TYR A 282 1.02 16.81 32.88
C TYR A 282 0.39 18.14 32.52
N SER A 283 -0.02 18.23 31.26
CA SER A 283 -0.55 19.44 30.66
C SER A 283 -1.47 19.08 29.51
N ARG A 284 -2.28 20.04 29.05
CA ARG A 284 -3.08 19.87 27.84
C ARG A 284 -2.22 19.45 26.63
N ARG A 285 -1.01 19.99 26.51
CA ARG A 285 -0.07 19.64 25.44
C ARG A 285 0.39 18.19 25.55
N TRP A 286 0.74 17.75 26.76
CA TRP A 286 1.08 16.35 27.02
C TRP A 286 -0.08 15.41 26.67
N MET A 287 -1.30 15.73 27.11
CA MET A 287 -2.51 14.95 26.77
C MET A 287 -2.76 14.84 25.26
N ILE A 288 -2.53 15.92 24.51
CA ILE A 288 -2.64 15.91 23.04
C ILE A 288 -1.58 15.00 22.42
N ASN A 289 -0.33 15.07 22.89
CA ASN A 289 0.76 14.20 22.42
C ASN A 289 0.46 12.72 22.71
N GLN A 290 -0.22 12.43 23.82
CA GLN A 290 -0.69 11.09 24.18
C GLN A 290 -2.00 10.67 23.48
N ARG A 291 -2.47 11.45 22.49
CA ARG A 291 -3.68 11.18 21.69
C ARG A 291 -4.98 11.18 22.49
N LEU A 292 -5.00 11.82 23.66
CA LEU A 292 -6.15 11.93 24.56
C LEU A 292 -6.95 13.23 24.35
N ARG A 293 -6.73 13.97 23.26
CA ARG A 293 -7.44 15.24 22.97
C ARG A 293 -8.96 15.06 22.89
N THR A 294 -9.41 14.10 22.09
CA THR A 294 -10.85 13.86 21.83
C THR A 294 -11.62 13.54 23.11
N PRO A 295 -11.20 12.56 23.96
CA PRO A 295 -11.92 12.31 25.20
C PRO A 295 -11.81 13.47 26.20
N LEU A 296 -10.66 14.16 26.27
CA LEU A 296 -10.46 15.32 27.15
C LEU A 296 -11.47 16.44 26.84
N ASP A 297 -11.64 16.76 25.56
CA ASP A 297 -12.61 17.75 25.09
C ASP A 297 -14.05 17.32 25.40
N ARG A 298 -14.38 16.07 25.02
CA ARG A 298 -15.74 15.53 25.10
C ARG A 298 -16.30 15.41 26.51
N PHE A 299 -15.48 14.99 27.48
CA PHE A 299 -15.97 14.62 28.82
C PHE A 299 -15.53 15.58 29.94
N TRP A 300 -14.45 16.34 29.73
CA TRP A 300 -13.87 17.22 30.75
C TRP A 300 -13.74 18.67 30.30
N LYS A 301 -14.43 19.08 29.23
CA LYS A 301 -14.46 20.47 28.72
C LYS A 301 -13.05 21.05 28.52
N ASN A 302 -12.12 20.24 28.01
CA ASN A 302 -10.70 20.59 27.85
C ASN A 302 -9.92 20.87 29.15
N SER A 303 -10.40 20.44 30.32
CA SER A 303 -9.69 20.58 31.61
C SER A 303 -8.82 19.34 31.92
N PRO A 304 -7.47 19.43 31.84
CA PRO A 304 -6.60 18.32 32.21
C PRO A 304 -6.76 17.97 33.69
N TYR A 305 -6.87 18.98 34.57
CA TYR A 305 -7.07 18.77 35.99
C TYR A 305 -8.33 17.97 36.27
N ALA A 306 -9.47 18.32 35.66
CA ALA A 306 -10.73 17.62 35.92
C ALA A 306 -10.63 16.12 35.54
N MET A 307 -9.93 15.81 34.45
CA MET A 307 -9.70 14.42 34.06
C MET A 307 -8.76 13.68 35.02
N LEU A 308 -7.68 14.33 35.48
CA LEU A 308 -6.75 13.74 36.44
C LEU A 308 -7.38 13.56 37.82
N HIS A 309 -8.17 14.53 38.27
CA HIS A 309 -8.89 14.49 39.53
C HIS A 309 -9.96 13.39 39.52
N GLU A 310 -10.64 13.16 38.40
CA GLU A 310 -11.55 12.02 38.27
C GLU A 310 -10.81 10.67 38.28
N LEU A 311 -9.57 10.61 37.78
CA LEU A 311 -8.74 9.40 37.82
C LEU A 311 -8.14 9.13 39.21
N TYR A 312 -7.65 10.17 39.88
CA TYR A 312 -7.04 10.11 41.21
C TYR A 312 -7.68 11.16 42.15
N PRO A 313 -8.91 10.91 42.64
CA PRO A 313 -9.61 11.85 43.51
C PRO A 313 -8.80 12.22 44.74
N GLY A 314 -8.66 13.51 45.00
CA GLY A 314 -7.96 14.05 46.18
C GLY A 314 -6.43 13.91 46.17
N LYS A 315 -5.84 13.23 45.20
CA LYS A 315 -4.38 12.97 45.14
C LYS A 315 -3.56 14.18 44.70
N PHE A 316 -4.14 15.04 43.85
CA PHE A 316 -3.50 16.22 43.31
C PHE A 316 -4.41 17.43 43.49
N LYS A 317 -3.83 18.57 43.84
CA LYS A 317 -4.47 19.88 43.84
C LYS A 317 -4.28 20.56 42.49
N GLU A 318 -5.22 21.42 42.14
CA GLU A 318 -5.26 22.08 40.82
C GLU A 318 -4.06 23.00 40.58
N TRP A 319 -3.52 23.61 41.64
CA TRP A 319 -2.34 24.47 41.58
C TRP A 319 -1.01 23.72 41.55
N GLU A 320 -1.00 22.42 41.85
CA GLU A 320 0.23 21.63 41.77
C GLU A 320 0.64 21.41 40.32
N LEU A 321 -0.32 21.22 39.41
CA LEU A 321 -0.06 20.98 37.99
C LEU A 321 0.69 22.14 37.32
N ASN A 322 1.50 21.81 36.31
CA ASN A 322 2.32 22.77 35.54
C ASN A 322 1.61 24.09 35.18
N ARG A 323 0.29 24.05 34.89
CA ARG A 323 -0.51 25.25 34.66
C ARG A 323 -1.90 25.16 35.27
N ALA A 324 -2.19 26.08 36.19
CA ALA A 324 -3.55 26.35 36.64
C ALA A 324 -4.43 26.89 35.50
N PRO A 325 -5.73 26.55 35.42
CA PRO A 325 -6.63 27.08 34.40
C PRO A 325 -6.78 28.60 34.42
N ARG A 326 -7.21 29.15 33.27
CA ARG A 326 -7.49 30.59 33.16
C ARG A 326 -8.65 30.95 34.10
N GLY A 327 -8.44 31.94 34.95
CA GLY A 327 -9.43 32.36 35.95
C GLY A 327 -9.47 31.51 37.22
N PHE A 328 -8.57 30.51 37.37
CA PHE A 328 -8.50 29.67 38.56
C PHE A 328 -8.19 30.46 39.84
N TRP A 329 -7.20 31.35 39.76
CA TRP A 329 -6.69 32.09 40.92
C TRP A 329 -7.68 33.17 41.38
N THR A 330 -8.15 33.00 42.62
CA THR A 330 -8.70 34.06 43.49
C THR A 330 -7.67 34.37 44.58
N LYS A 331 -7.90 35.44 45.35
CA LYS A 331 -6.99 35.81 46.44
C LYS A 331 -6.95 34.72 47.52
N GLU A 332 -8.12 34.16 47.85
CA GLU A 332 -8.30 33.10 48.85
C GLU A 332 -7.59 31.81 48.43
N LYS A 333 -7.78 31.36 47.18
CA LYS A 333 -7.09 30.17 46.66
C LYS A 333 -5.58 30.32 46.61
N ALA A 334 -5.10 31.54 46.35
CA ALA A 334 -3.67 31.83 46.36
C ALA A 334 -3.07 31.74 47.77
N LEU A 335 -3.79 32.23 48.78
CA LEU A 335 -3.40 32.07 50.19
C LEU A 335 -3.48 30.62 50.65
N GLU A 336 -4.55 29.89 50.28
CA GLU A 336 -4.69 28.45 50.55
C GLU A 336 -3.52 27.65 49.95
N ALA A 337 -3.19 27.91 48.67
CA ALA A 337 -2.07 27.25 48.01
C ALA A 337 -0.73 27.59 48.67
N LEU A 338 -0.54 28.85 49.12
CA LEU A 338 0.67 29.25 49.84
C LEU A 338 0.77 28.56 51.20
N LYS A 339 -0.32 28.54 51.97
CA LYS A 339 -0.40 27.87 53.27
C LYS A 339 -0.05 26.40 53.14
N TRP A 340 -0.71 25.70 52.22
CA TRP A 340 -0.43 24.29 51.94
C TRP A 340 1.01 24.04 51.50
N THR A 341 1.60 24.95 50.71
CA THR A 341 3.01 24.84 50.29
C THR A 341 3.96 24.91 51.48
N ILE A 342 3.72 25.84 52.41
CA ILE A 342 4.54 26.04 53.61
C ILE A 342 4.35 24.88 54.59
N GLU A 343 3.10 24.57 54.94
CA GLU A 343 2.77 23.70 56.08
C GLU A 343 2.77 22.22 55.71
N GLU A 344 2.32 21.86 54.50
CA GLU A 344 2.09 20.46 54.11
C GLU A 344 3.15 19.94 53.15
N LYS A 345 3.47 20.73 52.11
CA LYS A 345 4.41 20.30 51.05
C LYS A 345 5.86 20.36 51.51
N GLU A 346 6.30 21.54 51.94
CA GLU A 346 7.70 21.77 52.34
C GLU A 346 7.89 21.60 53.86
N LYS A 347 6.80 21.63 54.64
CA LYS A 347 6.79 21.49 56.11
C LYS A 347 7.81 22.40 56.79
N LEU A 348 7.89 23.65 56.34
CA LEU A 348 8.87 24.61 56.81
C LEU A 348 8.56 25.05 58.24
N THR A 349 9.56 25.02 59.10
CA THR A 349 9.50 25.72 60.39
C THR A 349 9.52 27.24 60.18
N ASN A 350 9.10 28.02 61.19
CA ASN A 350 9.14 29.48 61.12
C ASN A 350 10.56 30.01 60.79
N GLU A 351 11.59 29.40 61.36
CA GLU A 351 12.98 29.78 61.16
C GLU A 351 13.46 29.49 59.73
N GLU A 352 13.10 28.33 59.17
CA GLU A 352 13.40 27.97 57.79
C GLU A 352 12.64 28.83 56.80
N LEU A 353 11.36 29.09 57.07
CA LEU A 353 10.51 29.95 56.24
C LEU A 353 11.15 31.33 56.10
N ILE A 354 11.58 31.96 57.20
CA ILE A 354 12.25 33.28 57.16
C ILE A 354 13.51 33.24 56.27
N ARG A 355 14.27 32.14 56.29
CA ARG A 355 15.51 32.00 55.50
C ARG A 355 15.25 31.81 54.01
N VAL A 356 14.22 31.04 53.63
CA VAL A 356 13.99 30.66 52.22
C VAL A 356 12.96 31.54 51.52
N TYR A 357 12.06 32.17 52.26
CA TYR A 357 10.93 32.90 51.71
C TYR A 357 11.38 34.15 50.95
N SER A 358 11.23 34.09 49.64
CA SER A 358 11.59 35.16 48.73
C SER A 358 10.67 35.15 47.52
N ARG A 359 10.65 36.25 46.77
CA ARG A 359 9.93 36.28 45.47
C ARG A 359 10.36 35.13 44.56
N ARG A 360 11.66 34.80 44.55
CA ARG A 360 12.20 33.69 43.76
C ARG A 360 11.66 32.35 44.23
N TRP A 361 11.59 32.13 45.54
CA TRP A 361 10.99 30.93 46.12
C TRP A 361 9.51 30.79 45.74
N ILE A 362 8.70 31.84 45.88
CA ILE A 362 7.27 31.82 45.50
C ILE A 362 7.09 31.49 44.01
N ILE A 363 7.93 32.06 43.14
CA ILE A 363 7.92 31.76 41.71
C ILE A 363 8.27 30.29 41.44
N ASN A 364 9.27 29.75 42.13
CA ASN A 364 9.66 28.34 42.02
C ASN A 364 8.54 27.40 42.50
N GLN A 365 7.69 27.84 43.42
CA GLN A 365 6.51 27.11 43.89
C GLN A 365 5.29 27.27 42.97
N GLY A 366 5.42 27.93 41.81
CA GLY A 366 4.34 28.06 40.81
C GLY A 366 3.33 29.18 41.11
N LEU A 367 3.57 29.99 42.14
CA LEU A 367 2.66 31.04 42.61
C LEU A 367 2.94 32.43 42.00
N ARG A 368 3.68 32.48 40.87
CA ARG A 368 3.99 33.76 40.17
C ARG A 368 2.72 34.53 39.78
N THR A 369 1.78 33.84 39.11
CA THR A 369 0.56 34.48 38.59
C THR A 369 -0.29 35.13 39.69
N PRO A 370 -0.64 34.43 40.80
CA PRO A 370 -1.40 35.08 41.86
C PRO A 370 -0.60 36.18 42.58
N LEU A 371 0.71 36.00 42.80
CA LEU A 371 1.57 37.02 43.41
C LEU A 371 1.58 38.33 42.60
N ASP A 372 1.78 38.22 41.29
CA ASP A 372 1.81 39.36 40.38
C ASP A 372 0.41 40.03 40.30
N ARG A 373 -0.67 39.25 40.39
CA ARG A 373 -2.06 39.72 40.22
C ARG A 373 -2.65 40.41 41.46
N PHE A 374 -2.43 39.87 42.66
CA PHE A 374 -3.14 40.32 43.87
C PHE A 374 -2.25 41.08 44.86
N TRP A 375 -0.92 40.87 44.82
CA TRP A 375 0.03 41.49 45.76
C TRP A 375 1.10 42.33 45.06
N ASN A 376 0.88 42.72 43.81
CA ASN A 376 1.78 43.57 43.02
C ASN A 376 3.25 43.13 43.09
N LYS A 377 3.50 41.82 42.96
CA LYS A 377 4.85 41.20 42.99
C LYS A 377 5.55 41.25 44.36
N ASN A 378 4.86 41.68 45.43
CA ASN A 378 5.41 41.79 46.77
C ASN A 378 5.20 40.48 47.57
N PRO A 379 6.26 39.68 47.80
CA PRO A 379 6.15 38.43 48.55
C PRO A 379 5.75 38.67 50.01
N HIS A 380 6.26 39.72 50.65
CA HIS A 380 5.97 40.00 52.06
C HIS A 380 4.51 40.38 52.28
N ALA A 381 3.92 41.16 51.38
CA ALA A 381 2.49 41.50 51.45
C ALA A 381 1.60 40.25 51.37
N MET A 382 1.99 39.25 50.58
CA MET A 382 1.28 37.98 50.50
C MET A 382 1.43 37.15 51.79
N LEU A 383 2.63 37.13 52.40
CA LEU A 383 2.89 36.40 53.63
C LEU A 383 2.18 37.02 54.85
N SER A 384 2.25 38.34 55.00
CA SER A 384 1.58 39.06 56.09
C SER A 384 0.07 38.93 56.04
N GLU A 385 -0.50 38.74 54.85
CA GLU A 385 -1.93 38.47 54.72
C GLU A 385 -2.28 37.01 55.06
N LEU A 386 -1.37 36.06 54.83
CA LEU A 386 -1.57 34.67 55.22
C LEU A 386 -1.47 34.47 56.74
N TYR A 387 -0.50 35.15 57.37
CA TYR A 387 -0.29 35.15 58.82
C TYR A 387 -0.39 36.59 59.33
N PRO A 388 -1.62 37.11 59.53
CA PRO A 388 -1.82 38.42 60.14
C PRO A 388 -1.28 38.38 61.57
N ASN A 389 -0.42 39.34 61.91
CA ASN A 389 0.03 39.55 63.29
C ASN A 389 -1.10 40.06 64.17
#